data_AF-A0A4V6RPB3-F1
#
_entry.id   AF-A0A4V6RPB3-F1
#
_cell.length_a   1.000
_cell.length_b   1.000
_cell.length_c   1.000
_cell.angle_alpha   90.00
_cell.angle_beta   90.00
_cell.angle_gamma   90.00
#
_symmetry.space_group_name_H-M   'P 1'
#
loop_
_entity.id
_entity.type
_entity.pdbx_description
1 polymer ?
#
loop_
_entity_poly.entity_id
_entity_poly.type
_entity_poly.pdbx_seq_one_letter_code
_entity_poly.pdbx_strand_id
1 'polypeptide(L)'
;MAVVHKSVLLGYSAEQMFDLVAKVEDYPKFLPWCSSVKVLERTEDKLVATLGINFHGVKQSFTTSNHNMRPTQMKMHLVDGPFKVLEATWTFKSLRADACKIDFDMHYEFSSIILEQLVGPVFGMIANTMVDSFSKRAEAIYG
;
A
#
# COMPACT_ATOMS: atom_id res chain seq x y z
N MET A 1 -3.38 -12.91 -13.65
CA MET A 1 -2.93 -12.81 -12.25
C MET A 1 -1.54 -12.21 -12.25
N ALA A 2 -1.35 -11.09 -11.56
CA ALA A 2 -0.07 -10.41 -11.44
C ALA A 2 0.48 -10.56 -10.02
N VAL A 3 1.81 -10.68 -9.90
CA VAL A 3 2.52 -10.82 -8.64
C VAL A 3 3.63 -9.77 -8.60
N VAL A 4 3.75 -9.08 -7.46
CA VAL A 4 4.77 -8.08 -7.20
C VAL A 4 5.47 -8.43 -5.90
N HIS A 5 6.80 -8.48 -5.95
CA HIS A 5 7.67 -8.61 -4.79
C HIS A 5 8.66 -7.43 -4.79
N LYS A 6 8.74 -6.72 -3.68
CA LYS A 6 9.69 -5.62 -3.47
C LYS A 6 10.34 -5.77 -2.10
N SER A 7 11.64 -5.50 -2.06
CA SER A 7 12.42 -5.54 -0.83
C SER A 7 13.36 -4.35 -0.79
N VAL A 8 13.41 -3.64 0.34
CA VAL A 8 14.30 -2.48 0.54
C VAL A 8 14.91 -2.48 1.94
N LEU A 9 16.14 -1.98 2.06
CA LEU A 9 16.80 -1.69 3.32
C LEU A 9 16.76 -0.19 3.58
N LEU A 10 16.36 0.22 4.78
CA LEU A 10 16.16 1.62 5.12
C LEU A 10 16.82 1.97 6.44
N GLY A 11 17.39 3.18 6.53
CA GLY A 11 17.97 3.76 7.74
C GLY A 11 16.94 4.29 8.74
N TYR A 12 15.79 3.63 8.85
CA TYR A 12 14.70 3.98 9.77
C TYR A 12 14.24 2.74 10.52
N SER A 13 13.68 2.92 11.72
CA SER A 13 13.18 1.79 12.50
C SER A 13 11.98 1.11 11.81
N ALA A 14 11.76 -0.17 12.12
CA ALA A 14 10.59 -0.90 11.62
C ALA A 14 9.28 -0.21 12.06
N GLU A 15 9.27 0.38 13.25
CA GLU A 15 8.13 1.11 13.81
C GLU A 15 7.82 2.39 13.02
N GLN A 16 8.85 3.19 12.72
CA GLN A 16 8.71 4.40 11.90
C GLN A 16 8.10 4.10 10.53
N MET A 17 8.56 3.01 9.91
CA MET A 17 8.06 2.60 8.59
C MET A 17 6.67 2.00 8.65
N PHE A 18 6.37 1.19 9.68
CA PHE A 18 5.04 0.66 9.90
C PHE A 18 4.02 1.80 10.06
N ASP A 19 4.33 2.81 10.87
CA ASP A 19 3.43 3.92 11.14
C ASP A 19 3.15 4.77 9.89
N LEU A 20 4.15 4.94 9.01
CA LEU A 20 3.95 5.60 7.71
C LEU A 20 2.97 4.83 6.82
N VAL A 21 3.08 3.50 6.77
CA VAL A 21 2.16 2.65 5.98
C VAL A 21 0.78 2.55 6.64
N ALA A 22 0.69 2.52 7.97
CA ALA A 22 -0.59 2.43 8.68
C ALA A 22 -1.43 3.72 8.62
N LYS A 23 -0.79 4.87 8.34
CA LYS A 23 -1.43 6.18 8.26
C LYS A 23 -1.92 6.49 6.84
N VAL A 24 -2.88 5.69 6.39
CA VAL A 24 -3.46 5.77 5.04
C VAL A 24 -3.98 7.17 4.70
N GLU A 25 -4.45 7.94 5.67
CA GLU A 25 -4.98 9.30 5.51
C GLU A 25 -3.95 10.27 4.93
N ASP A 26 -2.65 10.00 5.10
CA ASP A 26 -1.57 10.82 4.57
C ASP A 26 -1.22 10.46 3.12
N TYR A 27 -1.75 9.37 2.56
CA TYR A 27 -1.40 8.88 1.21
C TYR A 27 -1.58 9.92 0.10
N PRO A 28 -2.67 10.72 0.04
CA PRO A 28 -2.84 11.75 -0.99
C PRO A 28 -1.76 12.84 -0.95
N LYS A 29 -1.02 12.97 0.17
CA LYS A 29 0.05 13.97 0.30
C LYS A 29 1.33 13.59 -0.43
N PHE A 30 1.54 12.31 -0.74
CA PHE A 30 2.82 11.84 -1.31
C PHE A 30 2.69 10.73 -2.36
N LEU A 31 1.52 10.12 -2.52
CA LEU A 31 1.23 9.16 -3.59
C LEU A 31 0.57 9.89 -4.75
N PRO A 32 1.26 10.12 -5.89
CA PRO A 32 0.75 10.98 -6.97
C PRO A 32 -0.54 10.49 -7.63
N TRP A 33 -0.84 9.20 -7.49
CA TRP A 33 -2.04 8.55 -8.03
C TRP A 33 -3.20 8.50 -7.02
N CYS A 34 -2.93 8.75 -5.73
CA CYS A 34 -3.94 8.65 -4.67
C CYS A 34 -4.69 9.98 -4.56
N SER A 35 -5.94 9.99 -5.03
CA SER A 35 -6.76 11.20 -5.04
C SER A 35 -7.51 11.43 -3.74
N SER A 36 -7.84 10.36 -3.03
CA SER A 36 -8.65 10.43 -1.81
C SER A 36 -8.49 9.16 -0.98
N VAL A 37 -8.81 9.30 0.31
CA VAL A 37 -8.83 8.20 1.26
C VAL A 37 -10.08 8.35 2.11
N LYS A 38 -10.81 7.26 2.31
CA LYS A 38 -11.94 7.21 3.24
C LYS A 38 -11.75 6.03 4.17
N VAL A 39 -11.52 6.31 5.45
CA VAL A 39 -11.49 5.27 6.49
C VAL A 39 -12.92 4.89 6.84
N LEU A 40 -13.22 3.60 6.74
CA LEU A 40 -14.54 3.01 7.05
C LEU A 40 -14.56 2.42 8.46
N GLU A 41 -13.44 1.83 8.90
CA GLU A 41 -13.28 1.21 10.21
C GLU A 41 -11.82 1.31 10.63
N ARG A 42 -11.56 1.62 11.90
CA ARG A 42 -10.20 1.61 12.47
C ARG A 42 -10.26 1.14 13.92
N THR A 43 -9.50 0.08 14.21
CA THR A 43 -9.20 -0.42 15.56
C THR A 43 -7.68 -0.45 15.75
N GLU A 44 -7.20 -1.07 16.82
CA GLU A 44 -5.78 -1.27 17.07
C GLU A 44 -5.11 -2.16 16.00
N ASP A 45 -5.78 -3.25 15.63
CA ASP A 45 -5.25 -4.31 14.77
C ASP A 45 -5.97 -4.40 13.40
N LYS A 46 -6.96 -3.55 13.14
CA LYS A 46 -7.73 -3.57 11.90
C LYS A 46 -7.94 -2.18 11.31
N LEU A 47 -7.85 -2.09 9.99
CA LEU A 47 -8.16 -0.87 9.23
C LEU A 47 -8.90 -1.24 7.96
N VAL A 48 -10.11 -0.73 7.77
CA VAL A 48 -10.83 -0.81 6.49
C VAL A 48 -10.86 0.58 5.88
N ALA A 49 -10.32 0.72 4.67
CA ALA A 49 -10.25 2.01 3.99
C ALA A 49 -10.41 1.89 2.48
N THR A 50 -11.08 2.87 1.89
CA THR A 50 -11.19 3.06 0.45
C THR A 50 -10.10 4.03 -0.01
N LEU A 51 -9.32 3.63 -1.02
CA LEU A 51 -8.36 4.46 -1.72
C LEU A 51 -8.93 4.85 -3.09
N GLY A 52 -8.95 6.15 -3.38
CA GLY A 52 -9.30 6.68 -4.70
C GLY A 52 -8.06 6.77 -5.58
N ILE A 53 -8.14 6.22 -6.79
CA ILE A 53 -7.15 6.34 -7.86
C ILE A 53 -7.61 7.45 -8.80
N ASN A 54 -6.74 8.42 -9.07
CA ASN A 54 -6.90 9.36 -10.18
C ASN A 54 -5.56 9.54 -10.89
N PHE A 55 -5.44 8.97 -12.08
CA PHE A 55 -4.20 9.06 -12.85
C PHE A 55 -4.51 9.06 -14.35
N HIS A 56 -4.07 10.10 -15.05
CA HIS A 56 -4.18 10.22 -16.52
C HIS A 56 -5.61 9.92 -17.06
N GLY A 57 -6.64 10.43 -16.39
CA GLY A 57 -8.04 10.26 -16.79
C GLY A 57 -8.72 8.99 -16.28
N VAL A 58 -7.98 8.04 -15.72
CA VAL A 58 -8.56 6.87 -15.03
C VAL A 58 -8.97 7.28 -13.62
N LYS A 59 -10.26 7.16 -13.32
CA LYS A 59 -10.84 7.36 -11.99
C LYS A 59 -11.48 6.07 -11.50
N GLN A 60 -10.91 5.51 -10.45
CA GLN A 60 -11.37 4.27 -9.83
C GLN A 60 -11.14 4.32 -8.32
N SER A 61 -11.70 3.36 -7.61
CA SER A 61 -11.41 3.17 -6.19
C SER A 61 -11.34 1.69 -5.84
N PHE A 62 -10.66 1.39 -4.76
CA PHE A 62 -10.67 0.06 -4.17
C PHE A 62 -10.64 0.19 -2.65
N THR A 63 -11.28 -0.75 -1.98
CA THR A 63 -11.36 -0.84 -0.53
C THR A 63 -10.61 -2.07 -0.09
N THR A 64 -9.69 -1.89 0.87
CA THR A 64 -9.02 -3.01 1.53
C THR A 64 -9.37 -3.05 3.00
N SER A 65 -9.30 -4.25 3.56
CA SER A 65 -9.32 -4.51 4.99
C SER A 65 -7.94 -5.02 5.36
N ASN A 66 -7.30 -4.34 6.30
CA ASN A 66 -5.94 -4.58 6.72
C ASN A 66 -5.98 -5.16 8.13
N HIS A 67 -5.23 -6.24 8.36
CA HIS A 67 -4.94 -6.77 9.69
C HIS A 67 -3.49 -6.49 10.04
N ASN A 68 -3.29 -5.85 11.18
CA ASN A 68 -2.07 -5.18 11.59
C ASN A 68 -1.47 -5.89 12.81
N MET A 69 -0.24 -6.38 12.68
CA MET A 69 0.59 -6.82 13.79
C MET A 69 1.74 -5.82 13.93
N ARG A 70 1.51 -4.73 14.67
CA ARG A 70 2.50 -3.66 14.81
C ARG A 70 3.73 -4.15 15.62
N PRO A 71 4.97 -3.80 15.23
CA PRO A 71 5.37 -3.10 14.00
C PRO A 71 5.76 -4.05 12.85
N THR A 72 5.49 -5.35 12.95
CA THR A 72 6.16 -6.38 12.14
C THR A 72 5.45 -6.73 10.84
N GLN A 73 4.12 -6.61 10.76
CA GLN A 73 3.38 -7.05 9.59
C GLN A 73 2.03 -6.33 9.40
N MET A 74 1.65 -6.14 8.14
CA MET A 74 0.30 -5.74 7.73
C MET A 74 -0.17 -6.61 6.58
N LYS A 75 -1.30 -7.30 6.74
CA LYS A 75 -1.94 -8.11 5.71
C LYS A 75 -3.17 -7.39 5.19
N MET A 76 -3.24 -7.20 3.89
CA MET A 76 -4.32 -6.48 3.21
C MET A 76 -5.10 -7.47 2.36
N HIS A 77 -6.43 -7.40 2.39
CA HIS A 77 -7.30 -8.13 1.46
C HIS A 77 -8.36 -7.20 0.87
N LEU A 78 -8.80 -7.52 -0.33
CA LEU A 78 -9.86 -6.81 -1.04
C LEU A 78 -11.19 -6.91 -0.28
N VAL A 79 -11.88 -5.78 -0.18
CA VAL A 79 -13.28 -5.69 0.24
C VAL A 79 -14.16 -5.30 -0.96
N ASP A 80 -13.72 -4.34 -1.76
CA ASP A 80 -14.46 -3.82 -2.92
C ASP A 80 -13.50 -3.19 -3.95
N GLY A 81 -13.84 -3.19 -5.23
CA GLY A 81 -13.06 -2.54 -6.28
C GLY A 81 -13.06 -3.28 -7.62
N PRO A 82 -12.22 -2.85 -8.59
CA PRO A 82 -12.16 -3.44 -9.94
C PRO A 82 -11.45 -4.81 -9.98
N PHE A 83 -11.14 -5.38 -8.82
CA PHE A 83 -10.38 -6.61 -8.67
C PHE A 83 -11.32 -7.76 -8.32
N LYS A 84 -10.98 -8.95 -8.80
CA LYS A 84 -11.50 -10.22 -8.27
C LYS A 84 -10.69 -10.66 -7.07
N VAL A 85 -9.37 -10.41 -7.10
CA VAL A 85 -8.44 -10.67 -6.01
C VAL A 85 -7.50 -9.48 -5.89
N LEU A 86 -7.29 -9.01 -4.67
CA LEU A 86 -6.18 -8.13 -4.30
C LEU A 86 -5.83 -8.50 -2.87
N GLU A 87 -4.64 -9.06 -2.68
CA GLU A 87 -4.09 -9.20 -1.35
C GLU A 87 -2.64 -8.75 -1.37
N ALA A 88 -2.19 -8.24 -0.23
CA ALA A 88 -0.83 -7.77 -0.07
C ALA A 88 -0.35 -8.00 1.35
N THR A 89 0.95 -8.20 1.52
CA THR A 89 1.60 -8.31 2.82
C THR A 89 2.78 -7.37 2.86
N TRP A 90 2.76 -6.46 3.82
CA TRP A 90 3.95 -5.74 4.27
C TRP A 90 4.58 -6.52 5.42
N THR A 91 5.87 -6.76 5.35
CA THR A 91 6.67 -7.30 6.45
C THR A 91 7.81 -6.33 6.77
N PHE A 92 7.89 -5.91 8.02
CA PHE A 92 8.89 -4.98 8.51
C PHE A 92 9.83 -5.74 9.46
N LYS A 93 11.07 -5.95 9.03
CA LYS A 93 12.09 -6.70 9.79
C LYS A 93 13.06 -5.70 10.37
N SER A 94 13.09 -5.60 11.70
CA SER A 94 14.12 -4.83 12.40
C SER A 94 15.50 -5.43 12.15
N LEU A 95 16.48 -4.60 11.79
CA LEU A 95 17.88 -4.98 11.62
C LEU A 95 18.76 -4.39 12.73
N ARG A 96 18.40 -3.17 13.17
CA ARG A 96 18.92 -2.44 14.33
C ARG A 96 17.83 -1.48 14.82
N ALA A 97 18.08 -0.74 15.90
CA ALA A 97 17.11 0.21 16.44
C ALA A 97 16.62 1.26 15.41
N ASP A 98 17.50 1.66 14.49
CA ASP A 98 17.31 2.69 13.47
C ASP A 98 17.58 2.17 12.04
N ALA A 99 17.38 0.87 11.78
CA ALA A 99 17.25 0.38 10.41
C ALA A 99 16.38 -0.87 10.34
N CYS A 100 15.68 -0.99 9.23
CA CYS A 100 14.81 -2.12 8.93
C CYS A 100 14.94 -2.57 7.48
N LYS A 101 14.46 -3.78 7.22
CA LYS A 101 14.12 -4.27 5.90
C LYS A 101 12.61 -4.26 5.75
N ILE A 102 12.11 -3.76 4.63
CA ILE A 102 10.70 -3.91 4.25
C ILE A 102 10.62 -4.92 3.11
N ASP A 103 9.81 -5.95 3.28
CA ASP A 103 9.35 -6.84 2.22
C ASP A 103 7.88 -6.52 1.92
N PHE A 104 7.55 -6.30 0.64
CA PHE A 104 6.19 -6.05 0.16
C PHE A 104 5.85 -7.05 -0.93
N ASP A 105 4.88 -7.89 -0.62
CA ASP A 105 4.31 -8.89 -1.51
C ASP A 105 2.89 -8.49 -1.88
N MET A 106 2.54 -8.51 -3.15
CA MET A 106 1.17 -8.22 -3.61
C MET A 106 0.79 -9.13 -4.76
N HIS A 107 -0.43 -9.64 -4.71
CA HIS A 107 -1.05 -10.36 -5.81
C HIS A 107 -2.42 -9.79 -6.11
N TYR A 108 -2.71 -9.67 -7.40
CA TYR A 108 -4.01 -9.19 -7.85
C TYR A 108 -4.47 -9.80 -9.17
N GLU A 109 -5.78 -9.81 -9.35
CA GLU A 109 -6.49 -10.24 -10.53
C GLU A 109 -7.66 -9.29 -10.75
N PHE A 110 -7.79 -8.71 -11.94
CA PHE A 110 -8.93 -7.88 -12.29
C PHE A 110 -10.19 -8.72 -12.49
N SER A 111 -11.37 -8.16 -12.21
CA SER A 111 -12.63 -8.89 -12.36
C SER A 111 -13.08 -9.06 -13.82
N SER A 112 -12.48 -8.32 -14.76
CA SER A 112 -12.67 -8.52 -16.20
C SER A 112 -11.47 -8.01 -17.03
N ILE A 113 -11.34 -8.52 -18.26
CA ILE A 113 -10.31 -8.08 -19.22
C ILE A 113 -10.44 -6.59 -19.55
N ILE A 114 -11.67 -6.06 -19.61
CA ILE A 114 -11.91 -4.64 -19.89
C ILE A 114 -11.36 -3.76 -18.76
N LEU A 115 -11.62 -4.15 -17.50
CA LEU A 115 -11.07 -3.44 -16.34
C LEU A 115 -9.55 -3.53 -16.27
N GLU A 116 -8.98 -4.69 -16.63
CA GLU A 116 -7.53 -4.85 -16.75
C GLU A 116 -6.94 -3.90 -17.79
N GLN A 117 -7.54 -3.77 -18.98
CA GLN A 117 -7.05 -2.84 -20.00
C GLN A 117 -7.17 -1.38 -19.59
N LEU A 118 -8.24 -1.01 -18.87
CA LEU A 118 -8.49 0.35 -18.42
C LEU A 118 -7.61 0.77 -17.24
N VAL A 119 -7.41 -0.12 -16.26
CA VAL A 119 -6.81 0.20 -14.95
C VAL A 119 -5.42 -0.42 -14.79
N GLY A 120 -5.13 -1.53 -15.48
CA GLY A 120 -3.91 -2.31 -15.38
C GLY A 120 -2.61 -1.51 -15.51
N PRO A 121 -2.45 -0.62 -16.51
CA PRO A 121 -1.24 0.20 -16.64
C PRO A 121 -0.97 1.07 -15.41
N VAL A 122 -2.02 1.70 -14.86
CA VAL A 122 -1.92 2.54 -13.65
C VAL A 122 -1.61 1.67 -12.44
N PHE A 123 -2.33 0.57 -12.25
CA PHE A 123 -2.14 -0.29 -11.09
C PHE A 123 -0.79 -1.02 -11.09
N GLY A 124 -0.29 -1.40 -12.27
CA GLY A 124 1.07 -1.91 -12.42
C GLY A 124 2.13 -0.91 -11.96
N MET A 125 1.96 0.38 -12.26
CA MET A 125 2.83 1.44 -11.75
C MET A 125 2.68 1.63 -10.23
N ILE A 126 1.44 1.64 -9.71
CA ILE A 126 1.17 1.72 -8.27
C ILE A 126 1.92 0.63 -7.51
N ALA A 127 1.71 -0.64 -7.89
CA ALA A 127 2.30 -1.78 -7.21
C ALA A 127 3.83 -1.76 -7.27
N ASN A 128 4.42 -1.28 -8.37
CA ASN A 128 5.86 -1.21 -8.54
C ASN A 128 6.54 -0.04 -7.82
N THR A 129 5.82 1.04 -7.53
CA THR A 129 6.37 2.27 -6.93
C THR A 129 6.02 2.43 -5.45
N MET A 130 5.25 1.49 -4.89
CA MET A 130 4.70 1.60 -3.54
C MET A 130 5.81 1.74 -2.49
N VAL A 131 6.76 0.80 -2.44
CA VAL A 131 7.88 0.80 -1.49
C VAL A 131 8.74 2.05 -1.65
N ASP A 132 9.10 2.42 -2.88
CA ASP A 132 9.92 3.61 -3.16
C ASP A 132 9.25 4.90 -2.68
N SER A 133 7.93 5.00 -2.81
CA SER A 133 7.17 6.16 -2.36
C SER A 133 7.20 6.30 -0.83
N PHE A 134 7.14 5.18 -0.09
CA PHE A 134 7.30 5.19 1.36
C PHE A 134 8.72 5.49 1.80
N SER A 135 9.73 4.98 1.09
CA SER A 135 11.14 5.32 1.35
C SER A 135 11.37 6.83 1.23
N LYS A 136 10.86 7.46 0.17
CA LYS A 136 10.91 8.92 -0.01
C LYS A 136 10.12 9.68 1.06
N ARG A 137 8.97 9.14 1.47
CA ARG A 137 8.17 9.75 2.53
C ARG A 137 8.88 9.68 3.88
N ALA A 138 9.61 8.61 4.17
CA ALA A 138 10.40 8.48 5.38
C ALA A 138 11.52 9.51 5.43
N GLU A 139 12.25 9.69 4.33
CA GLU A 139 13.24 10.77 4.20
C GLU A 139 12.63 12.14 4.52
N ALA A 140 11.48 12.47 3.94
CA ALA A 140 10.83 13.75 4.14
C ALA A 140 10.30 14.00 5.57
N ILE A 141 10.18 12.96 6.41
CA ILE A 141 9.58 13.05 7.76
C ILE A 141 10.62 12.84 8.86
N TYR A 142 11.64 12.00 8.62
CA TYR A 142 12.63 11.59 9.62
C TYR A 142 14.07 11.95 9.24
N GLY A 143 14.33 12.33 7.98
CA GLY A 143 15.63 12.78 7.50
C GLY A 143 15.92 14.26 7.77
#